data_AF-A0A7S4WE22-F1
#
_entry.id   AF-A0A7S4WE22-F1
#
_cell.length_a   1.000
_cell.length_b   1.000
_cell.length_c   1.000
_cell.angle_alpha   90.00
_cell.angle_beta   90.00
_cell.angle_gamma   90.00
#
_symmetry.space_group_name_H-M   'P 1'
#
loop_
_entity.id
_entity.type
_entity.pdbx_description
1 polymer ?
#
loop_
_entity_poly.entity_id
_entity_poly.type
_entity_poly.pdbx_seq_one_letter_code
_entity_poly.pdbx_strand_id
1 'polypeptide(L)'
;AKQQRTCISFPSNKQRFATKKSSPIFNSNVVISLLIHQFALIMIRALRKRCTEKGFDLCDPIHTQWYNNLIEKEGHVTKGTLQKISTPPTISEKSDANDATLKYNAVLIGNSKSIWPKFIDWLSLQYGMKLEHSKEQSEQSKQDILNQVLNDNPFDTFVTSTLSNVFQSCFAEQILNGNEVVSQLSSYEFYWSNGVHYNVALNDRATDNDESNRHTTGDYHCFANDEPSSFLLCMQRAAKVTGQYWHDEEGTKLCVHPKFGTWKAFRAVVVFHTKNKANDTNDSIIPEAPPLCPCPLSEEEIQKARESMEYALKVSGYSNGYAASRGSSGTDDLCQYLHNSVSSGSDWSKVSPSMRPWIQLRDCISVGREEYKYCDNQILYHYTKDVDILKRELNLDR
;
A
#
# COMPACT_ATOMS: atom_id res chain seq x y z
N ALA A 1 -34.73 -17.41 43.26
CA ALA A 1 -36.09 -16.85 43.41
C ALA A 1 -36.16 -15.53 42.65
N LYS A 2 -37.10 -15.44 41.68
CA LYS A 2 -37.76 -14.28 41.04
C LYS A 2 -36.92 -12.99 40.80
N GLN A 3 -36.53 -12.69 39.56
CA GLN A 3 -37.29 -11.89 38.55
C GLN A 3 -37.80 -10.54 39.05
N GLN A 4 -37.39 -9.46 38.36
CA GLN A 4 -38.30 -8.39 37.92
C GLN A 4 -37.72 -7.70 36.67
N ARG A 5 -38.38 -7.97 35.53
CA ARG A 5 -38.29 -7.19 34.29
C ARG A 5 -39.46 -6.20 34.31
N THR A 6 -39.19 -4.93 34.13
CA THR A 6 -40.19 -3.87 33.97
C THR A 6 -40.47 -3.66 32.48
N CYS A 7 -41.66 -4.03 32.03
CA CYS A 7 -42.21 -3.70 30.71
C CYS A 7 -42.95 -2.36 30.81
N ILE A 8 -42.62 -1.42 29.92
CA ILE A 8 -43.34 -0.15 29.75
C ILE A 8 -44.25 -0.29 28.51
N SER A 9 -45.55 -0.16 28.71
CA SER A 9 -46.58 -0.13 27.67
C SER A 9 -46.93 1.31 27.30
N PHE A 10 -47.02 1.62 26.01
CA PHE A 10 -47.56 2.88 25.48
C PHE A 10 -48.96 2.67 24.86
N PRO A 11 -49.90 3.61 25.01
CA PRO A 11 -51.24 3.49 24.46
C PRO A 11 -51.31 3.88 22.97
N SER A 12 -52.06 3.09 22.21
CA SER A 12 -52.34 3.29 20.79
C SER A 12 -53.45 4.35 20.58
N ASN A 13 -53.10 5.51 20.04
CA ASN A 13 -54.06 6.48 19.52
C ASN A 13 -54.15 6.36 17.99
N LYS A 14 -55.28 5.84 17.49
CA LYS A 14 -55.63 5.84 16.05
C LYS A 14 -56.34 7.15 15.72
N GLN A 15 -55.64 8.10 15.11
CA GLN A 15 -56.27 9.20 14.36
C GLN A 15 -56.20 8.89 12.86
N ARG A 16 -57.38 8.80 12.23
CA ARG A 16 -57.55 8.70 10.77
C ARG A 16 -57.40 10.10 10.16
N PHE A 17 -56.33 10.33 9.40
CA PHE A 17 -56.24 11.46 8.48
C PHE A 17 -56.56 10.97 7.05
N ALA A 18 -57.52 11.64 6.41
CA ALA A 18 -57.83 11.45 5.00
C ALA A 18 -56.83 12.24 4.15
N THR A 19 -55.97 11.55 3.41
CA THR A 19 -55.03 12.17 2.46
C THR A 19 -55.60 12.10 1.05
N LYS A 20 -55.88 13.27 0.46
CA LYS A 20 -56.11 13.45 -0.98
C LYS A 20 -54.88 12.94 -1.74
N LYS A 21 -55.07 11.95 -2.62
CA LYS A 21 -54.08 11.51 -3.60
C LYS A 21 -53.95 12.58 -4.70
N SER A 22 -52.93 13.42 -4.62
CA SER A 22 -52.34 14.07 -5.79
C SER A 22 -51.02 13.36 -6.07
N SER A 23 -50.98 12.55 -7.13
CA SER A 23 -49.77 11.88 -7.58
C SER A 23 -48.77 12.94 -8.06
N PRO A 24 -47.58 13.09 -7.44
CA PRO A 24 -46.55 13.93 -8.02
C PRO A 24 -46.02 13.21 -9.25
N ILE A 25 -46.06 13.88 -10.39
CA ILE A 25 -45.33 13.47 -11.60
C ILE A 25 -43.85 13.63 -11.26
N PHE A 26 -43.24 12.58 -10.70
CA PHE A 26 -41.81 12.51 -10.48
C PHE A 26 -41.15 12.42 -11.86
N ASN A 27 -40.43 13.48 -12.23
CA ASN A 27 -39.65 13.51 -13.44
C ASN A 27 -38.47 12.56 -13.27
N SER A 28 -38.62 11.31 -13.73
CA SER A 28 -37.65 10.21 -13.57
C SER A 28 -36.24 10.58 -14.05
N ASN A 29 -36.14 11.52 -15.01
CA ASN A 29 -34.87 12.02 -15.53
C ASN A 29 -34.07 12.84 -14.50
N VAL A 30 -34.73 13.52 -13.56
CA VAL A 30 -34.05 14.31 -12.52
C VAL A 30 -33.51 13.40 -11.41
N VAL A 31 -34.25 12.35 -11.05
CA VAL A 31 -33.82 11.37 -10.04
C VAL A 31 -32.68 10.50 -10.58
N ILE A 32 -32.73 10.11 -11.86
CA ILE A 32 -31.64 9.38 -12.51
C ILE A 32 -30.39 10.27 -12.63
N SER A 33 -30.54 11.55 -12.98
CA SER A 33 -29.40 12.49 -13.04
C SER A 33 -28.77 12.76 -11.67
N LEU A 34 -29.59 12.90 -10.61
CA LEU A 34 -29.11 13.05 -9.22
C LEU A 34 -28.46 11.76 -8.68
N LEU A 35 -28.97 10.59 -9.05
CA LEU A 35 -28.33 9.32 -8.72
C LEU A 35 -27.01 9.18 -9.48
N ILE A 36 -26.97 9.50 -10.77
CA ILE A 36 -25.73 9.45 -11.59
C ILE A 36 -24.69 10.45 -11.05
N HIS A 37 -25.09 11.64 -10.59
CA HIS A 37 -24.18 12.58 -9.92
C HIS A 37 -23.72 12.11 -8.53
N GLN A 38 -24.57 11.40 -7.77
CA GLN A 38 -24.13 10.71 -6.54
C GLN A 38 -23.20 9.51 -6.81
N PHE A 39 -23.21 8.95 -8.02
CA PHE A 39 -22.37 7.84 -8.44
C PHE A 39 -21.03 8.26 -9.06
N ALA A 40 -20.77 9.56 -9.25
CA ALA A 40 -19.43 10.09 -9.49
C ALA A 40 -18.60 9.98 -8.20
N LEU A 41 -18.33 8.74 -7.78
CA LEU A 41 -17.35 8.46 -6.77
C LEU A 41 -16.02 8.96 -7.31
N ILE A 42 -15.60 10.11 -6.78
CA ILE A 42 -14.23 10.66 -6.76
C ILE A 42 -13.23 9.53 -7.02
N MET A 43 -12.35 9.69 -8.01
CA MET A 43 -11.42 8.65 -8.47
C MET A 43 -10.70 8.00 -7.28
N ILE A 44 -10.24 8.80 -6.33
CA ILE A 44 -9.57 8.35 -5.10
C ILE A 44 -10.48 7.51 -4.21
N ARG A 45 -11.78 7.80 -4.11
CA ARG A 45 -12.71 6.97 -3.33
C ARG A 45 -12.93 5.61 -3.98
N ALA A 46 -13.09 5.59 -5.31
CA ALA A 46 -13.21 4.35 -6.06
C ALA A 46 -11.95 3.48 -5.91
N LEU A 47 -10.77 4.08 -6.09
CA LEU A 47 -9.48 3.43 -5.86
C LEU A 47 -9.35 2.94 -4.42
N ARG A 48 -9.58 3.79 -3.43
CA ARG A 48 -9.49 3.43 -2.00
C ARG A 48 -10.41 2.24 -1.67
N LYS A 49 -11.64 2.24 -2.17
CA LYS A 49 -12.59 1.14 -1.96
C LYS A 49 -12.03 -0.17 -2.51
N ARG A 50 -11.62 -0.19 -3.79
CA ARG A 50 -11.08 -1.40 -4.44
C ARG A 50 -9.76 -1.87 -3.82
N CYS A 51 -8.87 -0.95 -3.52
CA CYS A 51 -7.63 -1.23 -2.80
C CYS A 51 -7.94 -1.91 -1.45
N THR A 52 -8.88 -1.36 -0.67
CA THR A 52 -9.26 -1.91 0.64
C THR A 52 -9.86 -3.31 0.52
N GLU A 53 -10.72 -3.57 -0.49
CA GLU A 53 -11.28 -4.90 -0.78
C GLU A 53 -10.20 -5.96 -1.04
N LYS A 54 -9.03 -5.52 -1.53
CA LYS A 54 -7.85 -6.36 -1.79
C LYS A 54 -6.80 -6.32 -0.67
N GLY A 55 -7.07 -5.64 0.44
CA GLY A 55 -6.18 -5.56 1.60
C GLY A 55 -5.18 -4.39 1.59
N PHE A 56 -5.25 -3.51 0.59
CA PHE A 56 -4.49 -2.25 0.54
C PHE A 56 -5.33 -1.12 1.15
N ASP A 57 -5.27 -1.01 2.47
CA ASP A 57 -6.12 -0.10 3.24
C ASP A 57 -5.44 1.27 3.52
N LEU A 58 -4.32 1.56 2.87
CA LEU A 58 -3.73 2.90 2.80
C LEU A 58 -3.84 3.43 1.37
N CYS A 59 -4.40 4.62 1.24
CA CYS A 59 -4.65 5.28 -0.04
C CYS A 59 -4.69 6.79 0.22
N ASP A 60 -3.50 7.34 0.50
CA ASP A 60 -3.32 8.71 0.96
C ASP A 60 -2.93 9.62 -0.21
N PRO A 61 -3.77 10.60 -0.57
CA PRO A 61 -3.45 11.52 -1.66
C PRO A 61 -2.24 12.40 -1.29
N ILE A 62 -1.32 12.57 -2.23
CA ILE A 62 -0.13 13.42 -2.06
C ILE A 62 0.10 14.29 -3.29
N HIS A 63 0.80 15.40 -3.11
CA HIS A 63 1.38 16.14 -4.21
C HIS A 63 2.89 15.84 -4.31
N THR A 64 3.37 15.41 -5.47
CA THR A 64 4.77 15.00 -5.66
C THR A 64 5.77 16.13 -5.35
N GLN A 65 5.37 17.38 -5.58
CA GLN A 65 6.18 18.55 -5.17
C GLN A 65 6.46 18.60 -3.67
N TRP A 66 5.55 18.14 -2.81
CA TRP A 66 5.78 18.14 -1.35
C TRP A 66 6.96 17.22 -1.00
N TYR A 67 6.99 16.02 -1.60
CA TYR A 67 8.10 15.09 -1.47
C TYR A 67 9.40 15.69 -2.03
N ASN A 68 9.36 16.21 -3.27
CA ASN A 68 10.54 16.81 -3.92
C ASN A 68 11.14 17.96 -3.11
N ASN A 69 10.30 18.86 -2.57
CA ASN A 69 10.73 19.95 -1.71
C ASN A 69 11.38 19.43 -0.42
N LEU A 70 10.80 18.38 0.19
CA LEU A 70 11.33 17.80 1.42
C LEU A 70 12.73 17.21 1.21
N ILE A 71 12.91 16.36 0.19
CA ILE A 71 14.21 15.73 -0.08
C ILE A 71 15.27 16.73 -0.52
N GLU A 72 14.87 17.81 -1.18
CA GLU A 72 15.77 18.90 -1.56
C GLU A 72 16.19 19.72 -0.33
N LYS A 73 15.24 20.07 0.54
CA LYS A 73 15.50 20.77 1.81
C LYS A 73 16.45 19.97 2.72
N GLU A 74 16.33 18.65 2.75
CA GLU A 74 17.20 17.75 3.52
C GLU A 74 18.55 17.48 2.82
N GLY A 75 18.76 18.03 1.62
CA GLY A 75 20.00 17.92 0.85
C GLY A 75 20.20 16.57 0.17
N HIS A 76 19.19 15.71 0.12
CA HIS A 76 19.30 14.38 -0.50
C HIS A 76 19.49 14.44 -2.01
N VAL A 77 18.90 15.44 -2.66
CA VAL A 77 19.07 15.71 -4.10
C VAL A 77 20.49 16.16 -4.39
N THR A 78 21.01 17.14 -3.65
CA THR A 78 22.38 17.66 -3.82
C THR A 78 23.44 16.60 -3.55
N LYS A 79 23.19 15.69 -2.59
CA LYS A 79 24.07 14.56 -2.29
C LYS A 79 23.95 13.40 -3.30
N GLY A 80 22.99 13.44 -4.22
CA GLY A 80 22.71 12.35 -5.16
C GLY A 80 22.10 11.09 -4.53
N THR A 81 21.70 11.13 -3.26
CA THR A 81 21.15 9.97 -2.53
C THR A 81 19.70 9.66 -2.90
N LEU A 82 18.92 10.66 -3.29
CA LEU A 82 17.54 10.50 -3.76
C LEU A 82 17.32 11.39 -4.98
N GLN A 83 16.43 10.95 -5.87
CA GLN A 83 16.05 11.69 -7.06
C GLN A 83 14.65 12.29 -6.90
N LYS A 84 14.40 13.40 -7.59
CA LYS A 84 13.06 14.00 -7.68
C LYS A 84 12.18 13.12 -8.58
N ILE A 85 10.92 12.94 -8.19
CA ILE A 85 9.90 12.29 -9.04
C ILE A 85 9.20 13.31 -9.94
N SER A 86 8.49 12.81 -10.95
CA SER A 86 7.71 13.64 -11.87
C SER A 86 6.70 14.54 -11.13
N THR A 87 6.51 15.77 -11.65
CA THR A 87 5.61 16.78 -11.08
C THR A 87 4.50 17.12 -12.06
N PRO A 88 3.59 16.18 -12.35
CA PRO A 88 2.47 16.45 -13.24
C PRO A 88 1.50 17.49 -12.65
N PRO A 89 0.60 18.06 -13.48
CA PRO A 89 -0.39 19.03 -13.03
C PRO A 89 -1.24 18.53 -11.85
N THR A 90 -1.71 19.47 -11.04
CA THR A 90 -2.60 19.17 -9.90
C THR A 90 -3.96 18.70 -10.38
N ILE A 91 -4.42 17.56 -9.88
CA ILE A 91 -5.80 17.09 -9.96
C ILE A 91 -6.58 17.71 -8.80
N SER A 92 -7.71 18.33 -9.12
CA SER A 92 -8.63 18.94 -8.14
C SER A 92 -9.94 18.15 -8.10
N GLU A 93 -10.28 17.56 -6.96
CA GLU A 93 -11.54 16.83 -6.76
C GLU A 93 -12.33 17.44 -5.59
N LYS A 94 -13.61 17.73 -5.79
CA LYS A 94 -14.47 18.26 -4.72
C LYS A 94 -14.79 17.16 -3.70
N SER A 95 -14.53 17.39 -2.42
CA SER A 95 -14.92 16.45 -1.35
C SER A 95 -16.34 16.73 -0.84
N ASP A 96 -17.20 15.72 -0.88
CA ASP A 96 -18.57 15.74 -0.31
C ASP A 96 -18.65 16.16 1.16
N ALA A 97 -17.58 15.95 1.94
CA ALA A 97 -17.66 16.04 3.39
C ALA A 97 -17.66 17.48 3.91
N ASN A 98 -17.02 18.44 3.22
CA ASN A 98 -16.73 19.77 3.78
C ASN A 98 -16.57 20.89 2.73
N ASP A 99 -17.02 20.71 1.48
CA ASP A 99 -16.73 21.63 0.35
C ASP A 99 -15.22 21.86 0.11
N ALA A 100 -14.36 21.06 0.75
CA ALA A 100 -12.93 21.12 0.60
C ALA A 100 -12.54 20.43 -0.71
N THR A 101 -11.90 21.16 -1.61
CA THR A 101 -11.31 20.58 -2.82
C THR A 101 -9.99 19.87 -2.46
N LEU A 102 -9.96 18.56 -2.64
CA LEU A 102 -8.75 17.76 -2.54
C LEU A 102 -7.87 18.05 -3.75
N LYS A 103 -6.62 18.44 -3.50
CA LYS A 103 -5.62 18.74 -4.54
C LYS A 103 -4.44 17.79 -4.41
N TYR A 104 -4.17 17.02 -5.45
CA TYR A 104 -3.13 15.99 -5.45
C TYR A 104 -2.70 15.69 -6.88
N ASN A 105 -1.60 14.97 -7.07
CA ASN A 105 -1.23 14.43 -8.38
C ASN A 105 -0.64 13.01 -8.25
N ALA A 106 -0.66 12.46 -7.04
CA ALA A 106 -0.22 11.12 -6.74
C ALA A 106 -0.95 10.55 -5.52
N VAL A 107 -0.78 9.24 -5.29
CA VAL A 107 -1.33 8.53 -4.12
C VAL A 107 -0.27 7.62 -3.53
N LEU A 108 -0.11 7.67 -2.22
CA LEU A 108 0.65 6.68 -1.46
C LEU A 108 -0.24 5.49 -1.14
N ILE A 109 0.18 4.31 -1.58
CA ILE A 109 -0.49 3.03 -1.35
C ILE A 109 0.31 2.18 -0.38
N GLY A 110 -0.40 1.51 0.53
CA GLY A 110 0.16 0.61 1.50
C GLY A 110 -0.90 -0.31 2.10
N ASN A 111 -0.50 -1.06 3.12
CA ASN A 111 -1.37 -2.03 3.77
C ASN A 111 -1.12 -2.15 5.28
N SER A 112 -2.15 -2.63 6.00
CA SER A 112 -2.06 -3.17 7.35
C SER A 112 -2.01 -4.70 7.35
N LYS A 113 -2.33 -5.32 8.49
CA LYS A 113 -2.54 -6.76 8.62
C LYS A 113 -3.67 -7.32 7.73
N SER A 114 -4.58 -6.47 7.24
CA SER A 114 -5.69 -6.90 6.38
C SER A 114 -5.26 -7.51 5.05
N ILE A 115 -4.01 -7.27 4.61
CA ILE A 115 -3.46 -7.87 3.38
C ILE A 115 -3.24 -9.37 3.50
N TRP A 116 -2.94 -9.88 4.69
CA TRP A 116 -2.50 -11.26 4.88
C TRP A 116 -3.55 -12.28 4.43
N PRO A 117 -4.81 -12.24 4.91
CA PRO A 117 -5.82 -13.18 4.43
C PRO A 117 -6.06 -13.08 2.91
N LYS A 118 -5.98 -11.87 2.33
CA LYS A 118 -6.15 -11.68 0.88
C LYS A 118 -5.02 -12.30 0.07
N PHE A 119 -3.80 -12.21 0.59
CA PHE A 119 -2.64 -12.88 0.02
C PHE A 119 -2.75 -14.40 0.09
N ILE A 120 -3.17 -14.97 1.23
CA ILE A 120 -3.36 -16.42 1.38
C ILE A 120 -4.47 -16.93 0.45
N ASP A 121 -5.60 -16.23 0.36
CA ASP A 121 -6.69 -16.55 -0.60
C ASP A 121 -6.16 -16.57 -2.04
N TRP A 122 -5.39 -15.55 -2.43
CA TRP A 122 -4.78 -15.47 -3.76
C TRP A 122 -3.80 -16.62 -4.01
N LEU A 123 -2.96 -16.94 -3.02
CA LEU A 123 -1.96 -18.00 -3.13
C LEU A 123 -2.62 -19.37 -3.32
N SER A 124 -3.69 -19.64 -2.56
CA SER A 124 -4.51 -20.84 -2.71
C SER A 124 -5.12 -20.94 -4.10
N LEU A 125 -5.59 -19.82 -4.66
CA LEU A 125 -6.14 -19.78 -6.03
C LEU A 125 -5.06 -20.08 -7.07
N GLN A 126 -3.87 -19.49 -6.95
CA GLN A 126 -2.74 -19.76 -7.87
C GLN A 126 -2.34 -21.24 -7.85
N TYR A 127 -2.29 -21.84 -6.66
CA TYR A 127 -2.01 -23.26 -6.51
C TYR A 127 -3.08 -24.13 -7.16
N GLY A 128 -4.36 -23.86 -6.91
CA GLY A 128 -5.48 -24.58 -7.52
C GLY A 128 -5.49 -24.50 -9.04
N MET A 129 -5.29 -23.30 -9.60
CA MET A 129 -5.23 -23.11 -11.05
C MET A 129 -4.12 -23.92 -11.71
N LYS A 130 -2.89 -23.93 -11.14
CA LYS A 130 -1.79 -24.72 -11.70
C LYS A 130 -2.03 -26.22 -11.57
N LEU A 131 -2.68 -26.66 -10.49
CA LEU A 131 -3.04 -28.05 -10.28
C LEU A 131 -4.05 -28.54 -11.32
N GLU A 132 -5.07 -27.74 -11.65
CA GLU A 132 -6.08 -28.09 -12.68
C GLU A 132 -5.48 -28.21 -14.09
N HIS A 133 -4.43 -27.43 -14.40
CA HIS A 133 -3.74 -27.49 -15.69
C HIS A 133 -2.75 -28.67 -15.77
N SER A 134 -2.32 -29.22 -14.64
CA SER A 134 -1.49 -30.43 -14.63
C SER A 134 -2.36 -31.66 -14.89
N LYS A 135 -2.12 -32.32 -16.02
CA LYS A 135 -2.80 -33.59 -16.36
C LYS A 135 -2.38 -34.75 -15.45
N GLU A 136 -1.27 -34.59 -14.74
CA GLU A 136 -0.70 -35.61 -13.86
C GLU A 136 -1.07 -35.33 -12.41
N GLN A 137 -1.75 -36.28 -11.78
CA GLN A 137 -2.17 -36.18 -10.37
C GLN A 137 -1.20 -36.89 -9.41
N SER A 138 0.07 -37.06 -9.81
CA SER A 138 1.06 -37.66 -8.92
C SER A 138 1.37 -36.72 -7.75
N GLU A 139 1.62 -37.26 -6.56
CA GLU A 139 2.00 -36.46 -5.38
C GLU A 139 3.29 -35.66 -5.63
N GLN A 140 4.23 -36.22 -6.40
CA GLN A 140 5.44 -35.49 -6.81
C GLN A 140 5.09 -34.26 -7.65
N SER A 141 4.18 -34.40 -8.63
CA SER A 141 3.71 -33.27 -9.46
C SER A 141 3.06 -32.18 -8.60
N LYS A 142 2.25 -32.55 -7.59
CA LYS A 142 1.65 -31.59 -6.66
C LYS A 142 2.69 -30.81 -5.87
N GLN A 143 3.73 -31.49 -5.38
CA GLN A 143 4.81 -30.85 -4.64
C GLN A 143 5.64 -29.92 -5.52
N ASP A 144 5.90 -30.32 -6.78
CA ASP A 144 6.63 -29.51 -7.75
C ASP A 144 5.85 -28.24 -8.11
N ILE A 145 4.53 -28.36 -8.31
CA ILE A 145 3.63 -27.21 -8.53
C ILE A 145 3.63 -26.28 -7.31
N LEU A 146 3.53 -26.85 -6.11
CA LEU A 146 3.55 -26.07 -4.86
C LEU A 146 4.86 -25.29 -4.75
N ASN A 147 6.00 -25.96 -4.92
CA ASN A 147 7.30 -25.31 -4.92
C ASN A 147 7.35 -24.20 -5.97
N GLN A 148 6.84 -24.42 -7.17
CA GLN A 148 6.79 -23.40 -8.22
C GLN A 148 5.91 -22.18 -7.87
N VAL A 149 4.85 -22.36 -7.07
CA VAL A 149 3.98 -21.25 -6.61
C VAL A 149 4.60 -20.50 -5.43
N LEU A 150 5.32 -21.22 -4.56
CA LEU A 150 5.95 -20.64 -3.38
C LEU A 150 7.32 -20.01 -3.67
N ASN A 151 7.96 -20.41 -4.77
CA ASN A 151 9.19 -19.79 -5.26
C ASN A 151 8.91 -18.37 -5.80
N ASP A 152 9.97 -17.58 -5.95
CA ASP A 152 9.95 -16.26 -6.58
C ASP A 152 9.15 -15.16 -5.83
N ASN A 153 9.23 -15.13 -4.50
CA ASN A 153 8.67 -14.07 -3.65
C ASN A 153 7.17 -13.80 -3.94
N PRO A 154 6.30 -14.80 -3.68
CA PRO A 154 4.89 -14.79 -4.09
C PRO A 154 4.10 -13.60 -3.53
N PHE A 155 4.56 -13.03 -2.41
CA PHE A 155 3.93 -11.86 -1.81
C PHE A 155 4.13 -10.60 -2.66
N ASP A 156 5.32 -10.38 -3.21
CA ASP A 156 5.57 -9.23 -4.07
C ASP A 156 4.86 -9.38 -5.42
N THR A 157 4.77 -10.61 -5.96
CA THR A 157 3.93 -10.94 -7.11
C THR A 157 2.45 -10.62 -6.84
N PHE A 158 1.93 -11.03 -5.68
CA PHE A 158 0.57 -10.69 -5.27
C PHE A 158 0.36 -9.17 -5.20
N VAL A 159 1.27 -8.45 -4.55
CA VAL A 159 1.18 -6.98 -4.39
C VAL A 159 1.14 -6.27 -5.74
N THR A 160 2.12 -6.56 -6.59
CA THR A 160 2.30 -5.89 -7.89
C THR A 160 1.17 -6.21 -8.85
N SER A 161 0.82 -7.50 -9.02
CA SER A 161 -0.26 -7.92 -9.92
C SER A 161 -1.63 -7.44 -9.45
N THR A 162 -1.94 -7.57 -8.16
CA THR A 162 -3.26 -7.19 -7.63
C THR A 162 -3.46 -5.69 -7.70
N LEU A 163 -2.46 -4.89 -7.32
CA LEU A 163 -2.59 -3.44 -7.35
C LEU A 163 -2.66 -2.91 -8.79
N SER A 164 -1.88 -3.47 -9.72
CA SER A 164 -1.99 -3.14 -11.15
C SER A 164 -3.39 -3.42 -11.68
N ASN A 165 -3.95 -4.59 -11.38
CA ASN A 165 -5.31 -4.97 -11.78
C ASN A 165 -6.38 -4.05 -11.17
N VAL A 166 -6.19 -3.62 -9.91
CA VAL A 166 -7.09 -2.64 -9.26
C VAL A 166 -7.10 -1.32 -10.02
N PHE A 167 -5.94 -0.76 -10.36
CA PHE A 167 -5.85 0.51 -11.07
C PHE A 167 -6.40 0.40 -12.50
N GLN A 168 -6.00 -0.63 -13.25
CA GLN A 168 -6.50 -0.86 -14.61
C GLN A 168 -8.02 -1.01 -14.64
N SER A 169 -8.58 -1.88 -13.79
CA SER A 169 -10.04 -2.09 -13.74
C SER A 169 -10.79 -0.86 -13.23
N CYS A 170 -10.22 -0.12 -12.28
CA CYS A 170 -10.82 1.11 -11.76
C CYS A 170 -10.89 2.17 -12.86
N PHE A 171 -9.80 2.42 -13.58
CA PHE A 171 -9.78 3.41 -14.65
C PHE A 171 -10.65 2.99 -15.84
N ALA A 172 -10.64 1.73 -16.24
CA ALA A 172 -11.53 1.23 -17.28
C ALA A 172 -13.01 1.50 -16.93
N GLU A 173 -13.43 1.19 -15.71
CA GLU A 173 -14.80 1.45 -15.25
C GLU A 173 -15.12 2.95 -15.18
N GLN A 174 -14.21 3.76 -14.65
CA GLN A 174 -14.42 5.21 -14.55
C GLN A 174 -14.50 5.88 -15.92
N ILE A 175 -13.72 5.42 -16.91
CA ILE A 175 -13.80 5.86 -18.30
C ILE A 175 -15.16 5.50 -18.89
N LEU A 176 -15.62 4.25 -18.70
CA LEU A 176 -16.93 3.81 -19.18
C LEU A 176 -18.09 4.58 -18.55
N ASN A 177 -17.94 5.00 -17.29
CA ASN A 177 -18.91 5.81 -16.57
C ASN A 177 -18.82 7.32 -16.91
N GLY A 178 -17.94 7.72 -17.83
CA GLY A 178 -17.79 9.12 -18.24
C GLY A 178 -17.20 10.02 -17.15
N ASN A 179 -16.38 9.48 -16.25
CA ASN A 179 -15.71 10.29 -15.24
C ASN A 179 -14.73 11.28 -15.90
N GLU A 180 -15.00 12.57 -15.74
CA GLU A 180 -14.24 13.65 -16.38
C GLU A 180 -12.77 13.67 -15.92
N VAL A 181 -12.50 13.45 -14.63
CA VAL A 181 -11.14 13.45 -14.06
C VAL A 181 -10.30 12.36 -14.71
N VAL A 182 -10.83 11.14 -14.79
CA VAL A 182 -10.11 10.02 -15.42
C VAL A 182 -9.95 10.23 -16.93
N SER A 183 -10.93 10.87 -17.58
CA SER A 183 -10.85 11.20 -19.00
C SER A 183 -9.73 12.19 -19.33
N GLN A 184 -9.34 13.03 -18.36
CA GLN A 184 -8.22 13.95 -18.45
C GLN A 184 -6.85 13.28 -18.22
N LEU A 185 -6.79 12.05 -17.70
CA LEU A 185 -5.54 11.34 -17.48
C LEU A 185 -4.99 10.74 -18.78
N SER A 186 -3.69 10.92 -19.03
CA SER A 186 -2.96 10.35 -20.15
C SER A 186 -2.26 9.03 -19.79
N SER A 187 -1.69 8.98 -18.59
CA SER A 187 -0.97 7.82 -18.06
C SER A 187 -0.85 7.91 -16.54
N TYR A 188 -0.29 6.87 -15.93
CA TYR A 188 0.11 6.87 -14.52
C TYR A 188 1.40 6.07 -14.33
N GLU A 189 2.19 6.43 -13.32
CA GLU A 189 3.48 5.81 -13.00
C GLU A 189 3.43 5.13 -11.64
N PHE A 190 3.88 3.88 -11.57
CA PHE A 190 4.14 3.23 -10.30
C PHE A 190 5.59 3.43 -9.90
N TYR A 191 5.81 3.86 -8.66
CA TYR A 191 7.09 3.82 -7.96
C TYR A 191 6.94 2.82 -6.82
N TRP A 192 7.49 1.61 -6.98
CA TRP A 192 7.34 0.52 -6.01
C TRP A 192 8.34 0.64 -4.87
N SER A 193 7.99 0.09 -3.70
CA SER A 193 8.86 0.10 -2.52
C SER A 193 10.13 -0.74 -2.69
N ASN A 194 10.16 -1.61 -3.70
CA ASN A 194 11.32 -2.42 -4.07
C ASN A 194 12.19 -1.76 -5.15
N GLY A 195 11.97 -0.47 -5.46
CA GLY A 195 12.77 0.29 -6.43
C GLY A 195 12.37 0.13 -7.90
N VAL A 196 11.42 -0.77 -8.20
CA VAL A 196 10.87 -0.91 -9.55
C VAL A 196 10.02 0.31 -9.90
N HIS A 197 10.11 0.77 -11.14
CA HIS A 197 9.27 1.85 -11.67
C HIS A 197 8.81 1.56 -13.09
N TYR A 198 7.54 1.84 -13.41
CA TYR A 198 7.04 1.80 -14.78
C TYR A 198 5.83 2.71 -15.01
N ASN A 199 5.65 3.13 -16.26
CA ASN A 199 4.55 3.97 -16.74
C ASN A 199 3.47 3.13 -17.45
N VAL A 200 2.20 3.45 -17.22
CA VAL A 200 1.05 2.82 -17.87
C VAL A 200 0.23 3.89 -18.60
N ALA A 201 0.19 3.81 -19.93
CA ALA A 201 -0.65 4.68 -20.75
C ALA A 201 -2.13 4.28 -20.66
N LEU A 202 -3.03 5.28 -20.62
CA LEU A 202 -4.48 5.08 -20.60
C LEU A 202 -5.14 5.21 -21.99
N ASN A 203 -4.38 5.67 -23.00
CA ASN A 203 -4.91 6.05 -24.31
C ASN A 203 -4.91 4.94 -25.36
N ASP A 204 -4.27 3.80 -25.10
CA ASP A 204 -4.38 2.68 -26.02
C ASP A 204 -5.67 1.94 -25.72
N ARG A 205 -6.69 2.25 -26.53
CA ARG A 205 -7.78 1.31 -26.81
C ARG A 205 -7.15 -0.07 -26.86
N ALA A 206 -7.69 -0.99 -26.08
CA ALA A 206 -7.40 -2.42 -26.15
C ALA A 206 -7.42 -2.88 -27.62
N THR A 207 -6.31 -2.75 -28.31
CA THR A 207 -5.97 -3.62 -29.43
C THR A 207 -5.49 -4.87 -28.74
N ASP A 208 -6.45 -5.76 -28.53
CA ASP A 208 -6.28 -7.10 -28.02
C ASP A 208 -5.01 -7.77 -28.59
N ASN A 209 -4.35 -8.55 -27.73
CA ASN A 209 -3.51 -9.73 -28.05
C ASN A 209 -1.98 -9.67 -27.91
N ASP A 210 -1.36 -8.68 -27.27
CA ASP A 210 0.08 -8.79 -26.96
C ASP A 210 0.38 -9.07 -25.49
N GLU A 211 -0.10 -10.21 -25.00
CA GLU A 211 0.37 -10.80 -23.73
C GLU A 211 1.84 -11.28 -23.81
N SER A 212 2.47 -11.23 -25.00
CA SER A 212 3.80 -11.81 -25.23
C SER A 212 4.98 -10.98 -24.72
N ASN A 213 4.73 -9.74 -24.27
CA ASN A 213 5.77 -8.84 -23.77
C ASN A 213 5.78 -8.67 -22.24
N ARG A 214 5.07 -9.53 -21.49
CA ARG A 214 5.23 -9.56 -20.03
C ARG A 214 6.63 -10.10 -19.71
N HIS A 215 7.45 -9.17 -19.22
CA HIS A 215 8.83 -9.36 -18.78
C HIS A 215 9.11 -10.77 -18.27
N THR A 216 10.14 -11.37 -18.87
CA THR A 216 10.80 -12.58 -18.39
C THR A 216 11.05 -12.47 -16.89
N THR A 217 10.59 -13.48 -16.17
CA THR A 217 11.01 -13.83 -14.81
C THR A 217 12.53 -13.85 -14.75
N GLY A 218 13.13 -12.77 -14.27
CA GLY A 218 14.57 -12.62 -14.19
C GLY A 218 14.88 -11.49 -13.22
N ASP A 219 15.19 -11.89 -11.99
CA ASP A 219 15.88 -11.07 -11.00
C ASP A 219 15.14 -9.82 -10.50
N TYR A 220 14.30 -10.04 -9.47
CA TYR A 220 13.82 -9.00 -8.56
C TYR A 220 14.97 -8.53 -7.64
N HIS A 221 16.01 -7.92 -8.21
CA HIS A 221 17.03 -7.23 -7.43
C HIS A 221 16.49 -5.86 -7.05
N CYS A 222 16.08 -5.69 -5.79
CA CYS A 222 15.57 -4.41 -5.30
C CYS A 222 16.62 -3.28 -5.34
N PHE A 223 17.91 -3.61 -5.56
CA PHE A 223 19.02 -2.65 -5.54
C PHE A 223 20.19 -2.99 -6.49
N ALA A 224 20.06 -4.01 -7.35
CA ALA A 224 21.16 -4.46 -8.20
C ALA A 224 20.70 -4.81 -9.62
N ASN A 225 19.88 -3.94 -10.21
CA ASN A 225 19.88 -3.88 -11.66
C ASN A 225 20.83 -2.76 -12.08
N ASP A 226 21.92 -3.16 -12.73
CA ASP A 226 22.70 -2.32 -13.65
C ASP A 226 21.84 -1.78 -14.81
N GLU A 227 20.51 -2.03 -14.81
CA GLU A 227 19.61 -1.26 -15.63
C GLU A 227 19.63 0.22 -15.21
N PRO A 228 19.80 1.15 -16.16
CA PRO A 228 19.70 2.59 -15.95
C PRO A 228 18.36 3.11 -15.38
N SER A 229 17.44 2.21 -15.01
CA SER A 229 16.03 2.47 -14.69
C SER A 229 15.70 2.35 -13.20
N SER A 230 16.60 1.89 -12.33
CA SER A 230 16.30 1.77 -10.89
C SER A 230 16.14 3.15 -10.24
N PHE A 231 14.91 3.46 -9.83
CA PHE A 231 14.56 4.72 -9.19
C PHE A 231 14.23 4.47 -7.73
N LEU A 232 15.04 4.99 -6.82
CA LEU A 232 14.79 4.84 -5.39
C LEU A 232 13.88 5.96 -4.86
N LEU A 233 12.65 5.60 -4.51
CA LEU A 233 11.71 6.47 -3.80
C LEU A 233 11.74 6.18 -2.29
N CYS A 234 12.00 7.20 -1.47
CA CYS A 234 11.96 7.05 -0.02
C CYS A 234 10.50 7.07 0.49
N MET A 235 9.90 5.88 0.62
CA MET A 235 8.48 5.71 1.01
C MET A 235 8.13 6.41 2.34
N GLN A 236 9.07 6.44 3.28
CA GLN A 236 8.89 7.07 4.58
C GLN A 236 8.73 8.60 4.47
N ARG A 237 9.49 9.22 3.56
CA ARG A 237 9.35 10.66 3.26
C ARG A 237 8.09 10.95 2.48
N ALA A 238 7.69 10.08 1.55
CA ALA A 238 6.40 10.18 0.89
C ALA A 238 5.24 10.09 1.90
N ALA A 239 5.34 9.21 2.90
CA ALA A 239 4.39 9.13 3.99
C ALA A 239 4.41 10.38 4.89
N LYS A 240 5.59 10.89 5.25
CA LYS A 240 5.74 12.11 6.08
C LYS A 240 5.00 13.31 5.49
N VAL A 241 5.11 13.52 4.17
CA VAL A 241 4.46 14.67 3.50
C VAL A 241 2.94 14.54 3.35
N THR A 242 2.34 13.38 3.68
CA THR A 242 0.87 13.26 3.78
C THR A 242 0.31 13.96 5.02
N GLY A 243 1.16 14.27 6.01
CA GLY A 243 0.74 14.75 7.34
C GLY A 243 0.11 13.67 8.24
N GLN A 244 0.00 12.41 7.77
CA GLN A 244 -0.63 11.31 8.52
C GLN A 244 0.37 10.48 9.35
N TYR A 245 1.66 10.59 9.06
CA TYR A 245 2.71 9.80 9.69
C TYR A 245 3.78 10.69 10.27
N TRP A 246 4.15 10.41 11.52
CA TRP A 246 5.39 10.91 12.07
C TRP A 246 6.54 10.02 11.58
N HIS A 247 7.64 10.62 11.12
CA HIS A 247 8.82 9.91 10.67
C HIS A 247 9.99 10.30 11.57
N ASP A 248 10.54 9.32 12.28
CA ASP A 248 11.68 9.50 13.16
C ASP A 248 12.98 9.50 12.37
N GLU A 249 13.48 10.69 12.02
CA GLU A 249 14.69 10.81 11.20
C GLU A 249 15.97 10.53 11.93
N GLU A 250 15.97 10.41 13.26
CA GLU A 250 17.20 10.30 14.05
C GLU A 250 17.32 8.94 14.72
N GLY A 251 16.31 8.53 15.49
CA GLY A 251 16.37 7.34 16.32
C GLY A 251 16.02 6.07 15.56
N THR A 252 14.73 5.82 15.40
CA THR A 252 14.18 4.54 14.94
C THR A 252 14.15 4.39 13.42
N LYS A 253 14.19 5.50 12.67
CA LYS A 253 13.97 5.51 11.21
C LYS A 253 12.61 4.91 10.81
N LEU A 254 11.65 4.84 11.73
CA LEU A 254 10.31 4.29 11.46
C LEU A 254 9.33 5.41 11.13
N CYS A 255 8.31 5.06 10.35
CA CYS A 255 7.08 5.84 10.27
C CYS A 255 6.06 5.30 11.27
N VAL A 256 5.46 6.19 12.04
CA VAL A 256 4.45 5.85 13.04
C VAL A 256 3.17 6.61 12.74
N HIS A 257 2.09 5.86 12.52
CA HIS A 257 0.75 6.42 12.39
C HIS A 257 0.12 6.56 13.79
N PRO A 258 -0.54 7.69 14.14
CA PRO A 258 -1.14 7.90 15.46
C PRO A 258 -2.15 6.84 15.89
N LYS A 259 -2.81 6.18 14.92
CA LYS A 259 -3.75 5.07 15.16
C LYS A 259 -3.15 3.67 14.98
N PHE A 260 -2.30 3.47 13.97
CA PHE A 260 -1.87 2.13 13.54
C PHE A 260 -0.45 1.79 14.03
N GLY A 261 0.24 2.75 14.67
CA GLY A 261 1.63 2.62 15.07
C GLY A 261 2.53 2.38 13.86
N THR A 262 3.46 1.44 14.04
CA THR A 262 4.37 0.98 12.99
C THR A 262 3.76 -0.12 12.12
N TRP A 263 2.53 -0.58 12.39
CA TRP A 263 1.89 -1.75 11.78
C TRP A 263 1.25 -1.46 10.41
N LYS A 264 1.93 -0.64 9.62
CA LYS A 264 1.64 -0.35 8.22
C LYS A 264 2.89 -0.58 7.39
N ALA A 265 2.71 -0.97 6.14
CA ALA A 265 3.78 -1.08 5.16
C ALA A 265 3.38 -0.28 3.91
N PHE A 266 4.30 0.54 3.42
CA PHE A 266 4.14 1.28 2.17
C PHE A 266 4.57 0.39 1.00
N ARG A 267 3.82 0.42 -0.10
CA ARG A 267 4.03 -0.47 -1.26
C ARG A 267 4.33 0.28 -2.54
N ALA A 268 3.63 1.38 -2.78
CA ALA A 268 3.84 2.16 -3.99
C ALA A 268 3.45 3.62 -3.79
N VAL A 269 4.06 4.50 -4.56
CA VAL A 269 3.49 5.80 -4.92
C VAL A 269 3.03 5.72 -6.36
N VAL A 270 1.78 6.11 -6.63
CA VAL A 270 1.23 6.16 -7.98
C VAL A 270 1.06 7.61 -8.40
N VAL A 271 1.76 8.03 -9.46
CA VAL A 271 1.76 9.41 -9.96
C VAL A 271 0.89 9.49 -11.22
N PHE A 272 -0.03 10.46 -11.29
CA PHE A 272 -0.99 10.60 -12.37
C PHE A 272 -0.58 11.70 -13.34
N HIS A 273 -0.57 11.39 -14.64
CA HIS A 273 -0.26 12.34 -15.70
C HIS A 273 -1.53 12.72 -16.44
N THR A 274 -1.71 14.01 -16.72
CA THR A 274 -2.86 14.54 -17.46
C THR A 274 -2.54 14.74 -18.95
N LYS A 275 -3.56 14.77 -19.81
CA LYS A 275 -3.43 15.02 -21.27
C LYS A 275 -3.15 16.49 -21.56
N ASN A 276 -3.71 17.39 -20.76
CA ASN A 276 -3.56 18.83 -20.96
C ASN A 276 -2.20 19.26 -20.42
N LYS A 277 -1.28 19.64 -21.33
CA LYS A 277 -0.16 20.50 -20.93
C LYS A 277 -0.77 21.76 -20.33
N ALA A 278 -0.26 22.18 -19.17
CA ALA A 278 -0.70 23.33 -18.40
C ALA A 278 -0.56 24.66 -19.19
N ASN A 279 -1.36 24.82 -20.24
CA ASN A 279 -1.42 26.04 -21.05
C ASN A 279 -2.31 27.09 -20.38
N ASP A 280 -3.06 26.71 -19.34
CA ASP A 280 -3.79 27.65 -18.48
C ASP A 280 -2.98 27.92 -17.21
N THR A 281 -2.57 29.18 -17.08
CA THR A 281 -1.72 29.76 -16.03
C THR A 281 -2.26 29.63 -14.59
N ASN A 282 -3.44 29.03 -14.41
CA ASN A 282 -4.10 28.84 -13.11
C ASN A 282 -4.05 27.39 -12.57
N ASP A 283 -3.72 26.37 -13.38
CA ASP A 283 -3.74 24.95 -12.96
C ASP A 283 -2.41 24.41 -12.40
N SER A 284 -1.37 25.24 -12.35
CA SER A 284 -0.07 24.89 -11.74
C SER A 284 0.04 25.27 -10.26
N ILE A 285 -1.07 25.60 -9.58
CA ILE A 285 -1.04 25.97 -8.16
C ILE A 285 -0.77 24.72 -7.33
N ILE A 286 0.49 24.53 -6.96
CA ILE A 286 0.90 23.54 -5.96
C ILE A 286 0.14 23.84 -4.67
N PRO A 287 -0.69 22.92 -4.16
CA PRO A 287 -1.38 23.12 -2.88
C PRO A 287 -0.37 23.25 -1.73
N GLU A 288 -0.75 23.98 -0.68
CA GLU A 288 0.02 23.99 0.56
C GLU A 288 0.10 22.57 1.12
N ALA A 289 1.28 22.18 1.60
CA ALA A 289 1.47 20.87 2.22
C ALA A 289 0.64 20.77 3.50
N PRO A 290 0.06 19.61 3.82
CA PRO A 290 -0.63 19.41 5.08
C PRO A 290 0.34 19.61 6.26
N PRO A 291 -0.14 20.04 7.44
CA PRO A 291 0.66 20.08 8.65
C PRO A 291 1.31 18.72 8.92
N LEU A 292 2.57 18.74 9.38
CA LEU A 292 3.27 17.51 9.72
C LEU A 292 2.59 16.82 10.92
N CYS A 293 2.59 15.49 10.90
CA CYS A 293 2.09 14.69 12.00
C CYS A 293 2.98 14.91 13.25
N PRO A 294 2.41 15.29 14.41
CA PRO A 294 3.18 15.37 15.64
C PRO A 294 3.64 13.97 16.08
N CYS A 295 4.73 13.92 16.85
CA CYS A 295 5.22 12.67 17.41
C CYS A 295 4.15 12.02 18.29
N PRO A 296 3.69 10.78 17.99
CA PRO A 296 2.70 10.09 18.80
C PRO A 296 3.32 9.28 19.93
N LEU A 297 4.66 9.31 20.09
CA LEU A 297 5.41 8.46 21.01
C LEU A 297 5.88 9.23 22.24
N SER A 298 6.02 8.49 23.34
CA SER A 298 6.78 8.97 24.50
C SER A 298 8.29 8.90 24.25
N GLU A 299 9.06 9.74 24.96
CA GLU A 299 10.52 9.69 24.92
C GLU A 299 11.09 8.31 25.34
N GLU A 300 10.42 7.62 26.26
CA GLU A 300 10.80 6.27 26.68
C GLU A 300 10.65 5.25 25.53
N GLU A 301 9.56 5.33 24.75
CA GLU A 301 9.37 4.47 23.58
C GLU A 301 10.40 4.76 22.48
N ILE A 302 10.68 6.05 22.22
CA ILE A 302 11.71 6.46 21.25
C ILE A 302 13.07 5.89 21.67
N GLN A 303 13.43 6.01 22.95
CA GLN A 303 14.71 5.51 23.46
C GLN A 303 14.80 3.98 23.35
N LYS A 304 13.76 3.23 23.75
CA LYS A 304 13.74 1.77 23.63
C LYS A 304 13.85 1.31 22.17
N ALA A 305 13.12 1.96 21.28
CA ALA A 305 13.16 1.63 19.86
C ALA A 305 14.52 1.99 19.23
N ARG A 306 15.16 3.10 19.64
CA ARG A 306 16.54 3.45 19.26
C ARG A 306 17.53 2.37 19.69
N GLU A 307 17.49 1.95 20.96
CA GLU A 307 18.34 0.87 21.48
C GLU A 307 18.13 -0.44 20.72
N SER A 308 16.88 -0.79 20.40
CA SER A 308 16.56 -1.97 19.60
C SER A 308 17.11 -1.87 18.17
N MET A 309 17.04 -0.69 17.54
CA MET A 309 17.60 -0.43 16.20
C MET A 309 19.12 -0.56 16.20
N GLU A 310 19.81 0.08 17.15
CA GLU A 310 21.26 -0.01 17.30
C GLU A 310 21.72 -1.45 17.54
N TYR A 311 21.00 -2.18 18.40
CA TYR A 311 21.28 -3.59 18.63
C TYR A 311 21.06 -4.44 17.37
N ALA A 312 19.97 -4.19 16.61
CA ALA A 312 19.67 -4.88 15.37
C ALA A 312 20.77 -4.67 14.31
N LEU A 313 21.23 -3.43 14.13
CA LEU A 313 22.34 -3.09 13.25
C LEU A 313 23.61 -3.83 13.69
N LYS A 314 23.93 -3.82 14.99
CA LYS A 314 25.10 -4.49 15.53
C LYS A 314 25.12 -5.99 15.26
N VAL A 315 24.02 -6.69 15.57
CA VAL A 315 23.96 -8.16 15.39
C VAL A 315 23.84 -8.57 13.92
N SER A 316 23.42 -7.65 13.04
CA SER A 316 23.39 -7.87 11.59
C SER A 316 24.76 -7.60 10.93
N GLY A 317 25.82 -7.32 11.72
CA GLY A 317 27.18 -7.11 11.22
C GLY A 317 27.51 -5.65 10.87
N TYR A 318 26.61 -4.69 11.11
CA TYR A 318 26.81 -3.27 10.77
C TYR A 318 27.49 -2.45 11.88
N SER A 319 27.94 -3.07 12.97
CA SER A 319 28.45 -2.35 14.15
C SER A 319 29.79 -1.62 13.99
N ASN A 320 30.52 -1.78 12.88
CA ASN A 320 31.78 -1.06 12.70
C ASN A 320 31.57 0.27 11.94
N GLY A 321 30.84 1.17 12.60
CA GLY A 321 30.88 2.60 12.34
C GLY A 321 30.23 3.05 11.04
N TYR A 322 29.27 3.97 11.17
CA TYR A 322 28.76 4.82 10.10
C TYR A 322 29.84 5.66 9.35
N ALA A 323 31.12 5.42 9.62
CA ALA A 323 32.24 5.91 8.86
C ALA A 323 33.45 4.99 9.11
N ALA A 324 33.80 4.11 8.16
CA ALA A 324 35.17 4.00 7.64
C ALA A 324 35.34 2.76 6.74
N SER A 325 35.76 3.05 5.51
CA SER A 325 36.64 2.24 4.67
C SER A 325 36.01 1.27 3.66
N ARG A 326 36.14 1.71 2.41
CA ARG A 326 36.28 0.94 1.15
C ARG A 326 35.00 0.48 0.44
N GLY A 327 34.40 1.44 -0.26
CA GLY A 327 34.12 1.30 -1.71
C GLY A 327 33.04 0.32 -2.15
N SER A 328 32.37 -0.37 -1.24
CA SER A 328 31.19 -1.21 -1.49
C SER A 328 30.09 -0.82 -0.49
N SER A 329 28.87 -0.67 -1.00
CA SER A 329 27.72 -0.01 -0.39
C SER A 329 27.12 -0.82 0.77
N GLY A 330 27.57 -0.57 2.00
CA GLY A 330 27.01 -1.22 3.19
C GLY A 330 25.49 -1.07 3.39
N THR A 331 24.81 -0.15 2.71
CA THR A 331 23.34 -0.08 2.70
C THR A 331 22.69 -1.18 1.86
N ASP A 332 23.34 -1.58 0.77
CA ASP A 332 22.78 -2.56 -0.18
C ASP A 332 22.84 -3.96 0.42
N ASP A 333 23.91 -4.26 1.16
CA ASP A 333 24.05 -5.48 1.94
C ASP A 333 22.92 -5.63 2.98
N LEU A 334 22.47 -4.53 3.61
CA LEU A 334 21.46 -4.61 4.69
C LEU A 334 20.08 -4.82 4.09
N CYS A 335 19.77 -4.11 3.02
CA CYS A 335 18.54 -4.30 2.27
C CYS A 335 18.48 -5.73 1.71
N GLN A 336 19.57 -6.22 1.11
CA GLN A 336 19.66 -7.61 0.63
C GLN A 336 19.47 -8.59 1.79
N TYR A 337 20.11 -8.33 2.94
CA TYR A 337 19.96 -9.16 4.12
C TYR A 337 18.50 -9.21 4.63
N LEU A 338 17.81 -8.08 4.74
CA LEU A 338 16.44 -8.02 5.27
C LEU A 338 15.38 -8.49 4.28
N HIS A 339 15.59 -8.31 2.97
CA HIS A 339 14.59 -8.59 1.95
C HIS A 339 14.80 -9.92 1.23
N ASN A 340 16.05 -10.38 1.09
CA ASN A 340 16.41 -11.53 0.24
C ASN A 340 16.96 -12.73 1.03
N SER A 341 17.22 -12.60 2.33
CA SER A 341 17.63 -13.75 3.13
C SER A 341 16.43 -14.63 3.45
N VAL A 342 16.37 -15.81 2.83
CA VAL A 342 15.49 -16.88 3.28
C VAL A 342 16.14 -17.55 4.49
N SER A 343 15.44 -17.56 5.62
CA SER A 343 15.87 -18.25 6.84
C SER A 343 14.75 -19.12 7.38
N SER A 344 15.10 -20.23 8.03
CA SER A 344 14.11 -21.04 8.73
C SER A 344 13.50 -20.23 9.86
N GLY A 345 12.17 -20.22 9.97
CA GLY A 345 11.43 -19.31 10.82
C GLY A 345 10.00 -19.72 11.13
N SER A 346 9.61 -20.97 10.83
CA SER A 346 8.27 -21.50 11.10
C SER A 346 7.78 -21.35 12.55
N ASP A 347 8.69 -21.08 13.50
CA ASP A 347 8.38 -20.68 14.87
C ASP A 347 9.41 -19.63 15.34
N TRP A 348 9.02 -18.80 16.31
CA TRP A 348 9.86 -17.81 16.97
C TRP A 348 11.18 -18.39 17.49
N SER A 349 11.18 -19.65 17.95
CA SER A 349 12.37 -20.32 18.44
C SER A 349 13.42 -20.57 17.34
N LYS A 350 12.98 -20.68 16.08
CA LYS A 350 13.82 -20.90 14.89
C LYS A 350 14.29 -19.61 14.22
N VAL A 351 13.64 -18.47 14.49
CA VAL A 351 14.07 -17.17 13.96
C VAL A 351 15.49 -16.88 14.41
N SER A 352 16.35 -16.55 13.44
CA SER A 352 17.75 -16.20 13.69
C SER A 352 17.87 -15.13 14.77
N PRO A 353 18.82 -15.25 15.73
CA PRO A 353 19.08 -14.22 16.74
C PRO A 353 19.32 -12.83 16.15
N SER A 354 19.85 -12.73 14.93
CA SER A 354 20.08 -11.47 14.23
C SER A 354 18.80 -10.82 13.67
N MET A 355 17.73 -11.58 13.46
CA MET A 355 16.44 -11.06 12.96
C MET A 355 15.48 -10.64 14.07
N ARG A 356 15.57 -11.25 15.25
CA ARG A 356 14.67 -10.95 16.38
C ARG A 356 14.65 -9.46 16.76
N PRO A 357 15.78 -8.73 16.81
CA PRO A 357 15.79 -7.31 17.14
C PRO A 357 15.02 -6.43 16.14
N TRP A 358 15.01 -6.82 14.85
CA TRP A 358 14.24 -6.09 13.84
C TRP A 358 12.73 -6.24 14.02
N ILE A 359 12.28 -7.37 14.56
CA ILE A 359 10.89 -7.59 14.93
C ILE A 359 10.56 -6.83 16.22
N GLN A 360 11.44 -6.94 17.23
CA GLN A 360 11.30 -6.26 18.52
C GLN A 360 11.23 -4.73 18.36
N LEU A 361 11.93 -4.17 17.39
CA LEU A 361 11.91 -2.75 17.08
C LEU A 361 10.48 -2.22 16.87
N ARG A 362 9.62 -2.96 16.16
CA ARG A 362 8.22 -2.56 15.96
C ARG A 362 7.39 -2.75 17.24
N ASP A 363 7.72 -3.75 18.05
CA ASP A 363 7.05 -4.04 19.32
C ASP A 363 7.38 -3.03 20.43
N CYS A 364 8.49 -2.29 20.33
CA CYS A 364 8.80 -1.16 21.22
C CYS A 364 7.73 -0.06 21.18
N ILE A 365 6.98 0.03 20.08
CA ILE A 365 5.94 1.04 19.88
C ILE A 365 4.59 0.50 20.34
N SER A 366 4.01 1.10 21.38
CA SER A 366 2.73 0.67 21.93
C SER A 366 1.53 1.11 21.09
N VAL A 367 1.65 2.26 20.41
CA VAL A 367 0.59 2.81 19.56
C VAL A 367 0.14 1.79 18.52
N GLY A 368 -1.16 1.49 18.49
CA GLY A 368 -1.76 0.57 17.53
C GLY A 368 -1.34 -0.90 17.68
N ARG A 369 -0.45 -1.27 18.61
CA ARG A 369 0.09 -2.63 18.71
C ARG A 369 -0.99 -3.67 19.00
N GLU A 370 -1.81 -3.44 20.01
CA GLU A 370 -2.83 -4.43 20.43
C GLU A 370 -3.88 -4.70 19.35
N GLU A 371 -4.24 -3.68 18.55
CA GLU A 371 -5.31 -3.78 17.56
C GLU A 371 -4.79 -4.09 16.14
N TYR A 372 -3.60 -3.60 15.77
CA TYR A 372 -3.12 -3.61 14.38
C TYR A 372 -1.86 -4.44 14.14
N LYS A 373 -1.24 -5.00 15.20
CA LYS A 373 -0.13 -5.93 15.04
C LYS A 373 -0.49 -7.08 14.11
N TYR A 374 0.47 -7.40 13.25
CA TYR A 374 0.39 -8.52 12.32
C TYR A 374 0.29 -9.83 13.11
N CYS A 375 -0.40 -10.83 12.58
CA CYS A 375 -0.37 -12.15 13.23
C CYS A 375 1.04 -12.75 13.14
N ASP A 376 1.34 -13.73 14.00
CA ASP A 376 2.67 -14.34 14.07
C ASP A 376 3.15 -14.88 12.73
N ASN A 377 2.29 -15.59 11.99
CA ASN A 377 2.63 -16.11 10.66
C ASN A 377 2.99 -14.99 9.67
N GLN A 378 2.23 -13.90 9.67
CA GLN A 378 2.52 -12.74 8.83
C GLN A 378 3.85 -12.08 9.21
N ILE A 379 4.12 -11.89 10.50
CA ILE A 379 5.39 -11.31 10.97
C ILE A 379 6.54 -12.21 10.56
N LEU A 380 6.49 -13.48 10.95
CA LEU A 380 7.55 -14.45 10.70
C LEU A 380 7.84 -14.54 9.20
N TYR A 381 6.80 -14.64 8.36
CA TYR A 381 6.99 -14.71 6.91
C TYR A 381 7.64 -13.44 6.35
N HIS A 382 7.22 -12.25 6.78
CA HIS A 382 7.80 -11.01 6.26
C HIS A 382 9.30 -10.84 6.58
N TYR A 383 9.77 -11.37 7.71
CA TYR A 383 11.17 -11.26 8.13
C TYR A 383 12.05 -12.46 7.75
N THR A 384 11.48 -13.64 7.56
CA THR A 384 12.24 -14.88 7.31
C THR A 384 12.08 -15.41 5.90
N LYS A 385 11.00 -15.02 5.21
CA LYS A 385 10.59 -15.56 3.90
C LYS A 385 10.44 -17.08 3.90
N ASP A 386 10.23 -17.68 5.08
CA ASP A 386 10.10 -19.14 5.23
C ASP A 386 8.81 -19.65 4.57
N VAL A 387 8.98 -20.41 3.49
CA VAL A 387 7.89 -21.00 2.71
C VAL A 387 7.08 -22.03 3.51
N ASP A 388 7.63 -22.62 4.57
CA ASP A 388 6.89 -23.57 5.43
C ASP A 388 5.78 -22.85 6.21
N ILE A 389 5.90 -21.53 6.43
CA ILE A 389 4.79 -20.73 6.96
C ILE A 389 3.63 -20.71 5.97
N LEU A 390 3.92 -20.53 4.68
CA LEU A 390 2.89 -20.51 3.63
C LEU A 390 2.23 -21.88 3.44
N LYS A 391 3.02 -22.97 3.48
CA LYS A 391 2.48 -24.35 3.42
C LYS A 391 1.46 -24.63 4.52
N ARG A 392 1.76 -24.20 5.75
CA ARG A 392 0.84 -24.31 6.90
C ARG A 392 -0.43 -23.48 6.73
N GLU A 393 -0.30 -22.23 6.25
CA GLU A 393 -1.46 -21.35 5.97
C GLU A 393 -2.38 -21.94 4.90
N LEU A 394 -1.82 -22.61 3.89
CA LEU A 394 -2.58 -23.32 2.86
C LEU A 394 -3.18 -24.64 3.36
N ASN A 395 -2.96 -25.02 4.62
CA ASN A 395 -3.39 -26.29 5.22
C ASN A 395 -2.92 -27.54 4.45
N LEU A 396 -1.79 -27.46 3.74
CA LEU A 396 -1.28 -28.60 2.95
C LEU A 396 -0.59 -29.67 3.79
N ASP A 397 -0.36 -29.39 5.08
CA ASP A 397 0.20 -30.34 6.05
C ASP A 397 -0.88 -31.15 6.81
N ARG A 398 -2.17 -31.01 6.44
CA ARG A 398 -3.31 -31.75 7.00
C ARG A 398 -3.96 -32.61 5.94
#